data_AF-A0A7Y6Y1R5-F1
#
_entry.id   AF-A0A7Y6Y1R5-F1
#
_cell.length_a   1.000
_cell.length_b   1.000
_cell.length_c   1.000
_cell.angle_alpha   90.00
_cell.angle_beta   90.00
_cell.angle_gamma   90.00
#
_symmetry.space_group_name_H-M   'P 1'
#
loop_
_entity.id
_entity.type
_entity.pdbx_description
1 polymer ?
#
loop_
_entity_poly.entity_id
_entity_poly.type
_entity_poly.pdbx_seq_one_letter_code
_entity_poly.pdbx_strand_id
1 'polypeptide(L)'
;DRTSFVLNTSLTLLVPLGFGILLSHYKPQVAHKLQRFCLPLAVFIIVVIVVAGLSSNIELLRDFGDRILPYVALHNAAAFLIGGIVGTLGLRTAAAKRALVFEIGIQNSGLGLLIMLSQFGGLGSGAMVIATWGIWHFIGGFIVTGLFRLHDRFPVFSTNKLQEDPNGL
;
A
#
# COMPACT_ATOMS: atom_id res chain seq x y z
N ASP A 1 -24.69 -2.75 15.37
CA ASP A 1 -25.46 -3.56 14.42
C ASP A 1 -24.66 -3.74 13.13
N ARG A 2 -24.62 -4.95 12.54
CA ARG A 2 -23.70 -5.28 11.43
C ARG A 2 -24.03 -4.52 10.14
N THR A 3 -25.31 -4.30 9.91
CA THR A 3 -25.85 -3.56 8.75
C THR A 3 -25.48 -2.08 8.82
N SER A 4 -25.63 -1.45 9.99
CA SER A 4 -25.26 -0.04 10.20
C SER A 4 -23.76 0.19 10.03
N PHE A 5 -22.92 -0.74 10.49
CA PHE A 5 -21.47 -0.66 10.29
C PHE A 5 -21.08 -0.65 8.80
N VAL A 6 -21.60 -1.60 8.01
CA VAL A 6 -21.31 -1.68 6.58
C VAL A 6 -21.81 -0.43 5.86
N LEU A 7 -23.04 0.00 6.14
CA LEU A 7 -23.64 1.16 5.48
C LEU A 7 -22.87 2.45 5.79
N ASN A 8 -22.57 2.72 7.05
CA ASN A 8 -21.84 3.92 7.46
C ASN A 8 -20.44 3.94 6.86
N THR A 9 -19.71 2.82 6.95
CA THR A 9 -18.35 2.72 6.40
C THR A 9 -18.34 2.90 4.89
N SER A 10 -19.24 2.23 4.17
CA SER A 10 -19.33 2.37 2.71
C SER A 10 -19.67 3.79 2.30
N LEU A 11 -20.61 4.47 2.97
CA LEU A 11 -20.97 5.84 2.63
C LEU A 11 -19.83 6.83 2.91
N THR A 12 -19.15 6.71 4.07
CA THR A 12 -18.01 7.55 4.41
C THR A 12 -16.88 7.44 3.38
N LEU A 13 -16.74 6.31 2.69
CA LEU A 13 -15.69 6.07 1.69
C LEU A 13 -16.13 6.37 0.26
N LEU A 14 -17.30 5.88 -0.14
CA LEU A 14 -17.80 5.97 -1.51
C LEU A 14 -18.23 7.38 -1.87
N VAL A 15 -18.76 8.16 -0.92
CA VAL A 15 -19.22 9.53 -1.20
C VAL A 15 -18.05 10.46 -1.57
N PRO A 16 -16.96 10.55 -0.77
CA PRO A 16 -15.80 11.37 -1.15
C PRO A 16 -15.09 10.87 -2.41
N LEU A 17 -14.97 9.54 -2.56
CA LEU A 17 -14.37 8.93 -3.75
C LEU A 17 -15.16 9.25 -5.01
N GLY A 18 -16.48 9.04 -4.98
CA GLY A 18 -17.38 9.35 -6.08
C GLY A 18 -17.32 10.82 -6.46
N PHE A 19 -17.34 11.72 -5.47
CA PHE A 19 -17.17 13.15 -5.72
C PHE A 19 -15.84 13.48 -6.39
N GLY A 20 -14.73 12.88 -5.91
CA GLY A 20 -13.40 13.05 -6.51
C GLY A 20 -13.35 12.59 -7.98
N ILE A 21 -13.96 11.44 -8.29
CA ILE A 21 -14.06 10.91 -9.65
C ILE A 21 -14.88 11.85 -10.54
N LEU A 22 -16.06 12.29 -10.08
CA LEU A 22 -16.91 13.22 -10.82
C LEU A 22 -16.19 14.55 -11.07
N LEU A 23 -15.52 15.11 -10.06
CA LEU A 23 -14.77 16.35 -10.21
C LEU A 23 -13.63 16.20 -11.21
N SER A 24 -12.91 15.08 -11.17
CA SER A 24 -11.85 14.76 -12.13
C SER A 24 -12.38 14.64 -13.56
N HIS A 25 -13.60 14.12 -13.73
CA HIS A 25 -14.23 13.97 -15.05
C HIS A 25 -14.73 15.31 -15.60
N TYR A 26 -15.47 16.10 -14.81
CA TYR A 26 -16.11 17.33 -15.29
C TYR A 26 -15.21 18.57 -15.26
N LYS A 27 -14.27 18.66 -14.31
CA LYS A 27 -13.39 19.83 -14.13
C LYS A 27 -11.94 19.40 -13.84
N PRO A 28 -11.24 18.79 -14.82
CA PRO A 28 -9.89 18.24 -14.62
C PRO A 28 -8.86 19.28 -14.14
N GLN A 29 -8.97 20.54 -14.58
CA GLN A 29 -8.06 21.62 -14.15
C GLN A 29 -8.22 21.95 -12.65
N VAL A 30 -9.45 21.89 -12.14
CA VAL A 30 -9.74 22.10 -10.71
C VAL A 30 -9.26 20.90 -9.91
N ALA A 31 -9.55 19.69 -10.40
CA ALA A 31 -9.10 18.45 -9.77
C ALA A 31 -7.57 18.41 -9.63
N HIS A 32 -6.81 18.80 -10.66
CA HIS A 32 -5.35 18.82 -10.61
C HIS A 32 -4.80 19.82 -9.58
N LYS A 33 -5.39 21.03 -9.49
CA LYS A 33 -5.02 22.02 -8.48
C LYS A 33 -5.30 21.50 -7.07
N LEU A 34 -6.47 20.90 -6.87
CA LEU A 34 -6.88 20.34 -5.60
C LEU A 34 -5.99 19.16 -5.20
N GLN A 35 -5.70 18.25 -6.12
CA GLN A 35 -4.82 17.09 -5.90
C GLN A 35 -3.43 17.53 -5.41
N ARG A 36 -2.85 18.58 -6.00
CA ARG A 36 -1.54 19.10 -5.61
C ARG A 36 -1.50 19.58 -4.15
N PHE A 37 -2.63 20.03 -3.60
CA PHE A 37 -2.76 20.45 -2.21
C PHE A 37 -3.23 19.32 -1.28
N CYS A 38 -4.24 18.55 -1.69
CA CYS A 38 -4.83 17.49 -0.90
C CYS A 38 -3.89 16.31 -0.68
N LEU A 39 -3.06 15.94 -1.67
CA LEU A 39 -2.14 14.82 -1.53
C LEU A 39 -1.12 15.03 -0.39
N PRO A 40 -0.33 16.12 -0.35
CA PRO A 40 0.59 16.35 0.75
C PRO A 40 -0.15 16.55 2.08
N LEU A 41 -1.32 17.20 2.08
CA LEU A 41 -2.13 17.37 3.28
C LEU A 41 -2.61 16.01 3.84
N ALA A 42 -3.08 15.10 2.99
CA ALA A 42 -3.52 13.77 3.40
C ALA A 42 -2.36 12.95 3.99
N VAL A 43 -1.19 12.97 3.34
CA VAL A 43 0.01 12.34 3.86
C VAL A 43 0.40 12.93 5.22
N PHE A 44 0.39 14.26 5.34
CA PHE A 44 0.68 14.95 6.60
C PHE A 44 -0.28 14.54 7.71
N ILE A 45 -1.59 14.53 7.46
CA ILE A 45 -2.61 14.10 8.43
C ILE A 45 -2.37 12.65 8.86
N ILE A 46 -2.12 11.73 7.92
CA ILE A 46 -1.85 10.32 8.25
C ILE A 46 -0.61 10.21 9.14
N VAL A 47 0.48 10.89 8.81
CA VAL A 47 1.71 10.88 9.62
C VAL A 47 1.43 11.41 11.02
N VAL A 48 0.72 12.54 11.14
CA VAL A 48 0.38 13.13 12.45
C VAL A 48 -0.44 12.16 13.29
N ILE A 49 -1.47 11.53 12.71
CA ILE A 49 -2.32 10.58 13.45
C ILE A 49 -1.53 9.34 13.84
N VAL A 50 -0.68 8.80 12.96
CA VAL A 50 0.18 7.65 13.25
C VAL A 50 1.13 7.96 14.40
N VAL A 51 1.80 9.11 14.37
CA VAL A 51 2.72 9.53 15.43
C VAL A 51 1.98 9.77 16.74
N ALA A 52 0.82 10.44 16.70
CA ALA A 52 -0.01 10.68 17.88
C ALA A 52 -0.54 9.36 18.48
N GLY A 53 -1.00 8.44 17.64
CA GLY A 53 -1.47 7.14 18.10
C GLY A 53 -0.37 6.30 18.73
N LEU A 54 0.85 6.37 18.19
CA LEU A 54 2.02 5.68 18.74
C LEU A 54 2.49 6.31 20.06
N SER A 55 2.54 7.63 20.15
CA SER A 55 3.00 8.33 21.35
C SER A 55 2.05 8.18 22.52
N SER A 56 0.73 8.22 22.27
CA SER A 56 -0.29 8.00 23.30
C SER A 56 -0.35 6.56 23.82
N ASN A 57 0.26 5.60 23.11
CA ASN A 57 0.19 4.18 23.46
C ASN A 57 1.58 3.52 23.51
N ILE A 58 2.61 4.28 23.87
CA ILE A 58 3.99 3.78 23.86
C ILE A 58 4.21 2.60 24.82
N GLU A 59 3.47 2.54 25.93
CA GLU A 59 3.51 1.44 26.90
C GLU A 59 3.01 0.13 26.27
N LEU A 60 1.87 0.18 25.57
CA LEU A 60 1.36 -0.97 24.82
C LEU A 60 2.34 -1.44 23.74
N LEU A 61 3.08 -0.52 23.12
CA LEU A 61 4.10 -0.89 22.15
C LEU A 61 5.28 -1.58 22.82
N ARG A 62 5.66 -1.15 24.02
CA ARG A 62 6.74 -1.80 24.79
C ARG A 62 6.34 -3.19 25.25
N ASP A 63 5.10 -3.36 25.69
CA ASP A 63 4.62 -4.62 26.29
C ASP A 63 4.22 -5.67 25.25
N PHE A 64 3.82 -5.24 24.05
CA PHE A 64 3.31 -6.14 23.00
C PHE A 64 4.03 -6.01 21.66
N GLY A 65 4.93 -5.05 21.47
CA GLY A 65 5.58 -4.78 20.18
C GLY A 65 6.47 -5.94 19.72
N ASP A 66 7.12 -6.62 20.66
CA ASP A 66 7.90 -7.85 20.44
C ASP A 66 7.05 -8.97 19.82
N ARG A 67 5.77 -9.06 20.21
CA ARG A 67 4.83 -10.03 19.67
C ARG A 67 4.21 -9.55 18.37
N ILE A 68 3.81 -8.28 18.28
CA ILE A 68 3.10 -7.71 17.13
C ILE A 68 3.99 -7.65 15.89
N LEU A 69 5.24 -7.22 16.03
CA LEU A 69 6.14 -7.01 14.89
C LEU A 69 6.36 -8.27 14.05
N PRO A 70 6.65 -9.47 14.63
CA PRO A 70 6.75 -10.71 13.86
C PRO A 70 5.48 -11.04 13.07
N TYR A 71 4.29 -10.86 13.65
CA TYR A 71 3.04 -11.13 12.94
C TYR A 71 2.80 -10.16 11.79
N VAL A 72 3.05 -8.86 12.02
CA VAL A 72 2.97 -7.82 10.99
C VAL A 72 3.95 -8.12 9.85
N ALA A 73 5.18 -8.49 10.20
CA ALA A 73 6.21 -8.85 9.24
C ALA A 73 5.86 -10.09 8.44
N LEU A 74 5.42 -11.16 9.11
CA LEU A 74 5.04 -12.41 8.47
C LEU A 74 3.82 -12.23 7.56
N HIS A 75 2.80 -11.51 8.01
CA HIS A 75 1.61 -11.22 7.21
C HIS A 75 1.98 -10.44 5.94
N ASN A 76 2.84 -9.42 6.06
CA ASN A 76 3.28 -8.62 4.93
C ASN A 76 4.19 -9.40 3.97
N ALA A 77 5.09 -10.23 4.50
CA ALA A 77 5.90 -11.14 3.69
C ALA A 77 5.02 -12.14 2.92
N ALA A 78 4.00 -12.71 3.59
CA ALA A 78 3.03 -13.59 2.95
C ALA A 78 2.28 -12.88 1.82
N ALA A 79 1.88 -11.62 2.02
CA ALA A 79 1.22 -10.82 0.99
C ALA A 79 2.13 -10.63 -0.26
N PHE A 80 3.40 -10.25 -0.05
CA PHE A 80 4.36 -10.16 -1.17
C PHE A 80 4.60 -11.50 -1.86
N LEU A 81 4.72 -12.60 -1.09
CA LEU A 81 4.91 -13.95 -1.62
C LEU A 81 3.71 -14.40 -2.47
N ILE A 82 2.48 -14.19 -1.96
CA ILE A 82 1.26 -14.51 -2.70
C ILE A 82 1.21 -13.72 -4.00
N GLY A 83 1.50 -12.42 -3.98
CA GLY A 83 1.56 -11.63 -5.22
C GLY A 83 2.62 -12.11 -6.21
N GLY A 84 3.75 -12.60 -5.71
CA GLY A 84 4.80 -13.21 -6.54
C GLY A 84 4.37 -14.53 -7.17
N ILE A 85 3.72 -15.40 -6.39
CA ILE A 85 3.21 -16.70 -6.86
C ILE A 85 2.10 -16.48 -7.89
N VAL A 86 1.06 -15.73 -7.54
CA VAL A 86 -0.08 -15.44 -8.42
C VAL A 86 0.40 -14.72 -9.67
N GLY A 87 1.32 -13.77 -9.55
CA GLY A 87 1.88 -13.07 -10.69
C GLY A 87 2.63 -14.00 -11.62
N THR A 88 3.43 -14.92 -11.08
CA THR A 88 4.19 -15.89 -11.87
C THR A 88 3.27 -16.85 -12.62
N LEU A 89 2.16 -17.25 -12.02
CA LEU A 89 1.18 -18.15 -12.63
C LEU A 89 0.28 -17.45 -13.65
N GLY A 90 -0.09 -16.19 -13.41
CA GLY A 90 -1.12 -15.49 -14.19
C GLY A 90 -0.62 -14.45 -15.19
N LEU A 91 0.63 -13.99 -15.11
CA LEU A 91 1.11 -12.84 -15.88
C LEU A 91 2.34 -13.18 -16.74
N ARG A 92 2.45 -12.53 -17.89
CA ARG A 92 3.50 -12.80 -18.89
C ARG A 92 4.74 -11.93 -18.73
N THR A 93 4.59 -10.67 -18.31
CA THR A 93 5.70 -9.71 -18.25
C THR A 93 6.26 -9.60 -16.83
N ALA A 94 7.59 -9.43 -16.72
CA ALA A 94 8.24 -9.19 -15.43
C ALA A 94 7.70 -7.93 -14.73
N ALA A 95 7.39 -6.89 -15.50
CA ALA A 95 6.77 -5.66 -15.00
C ALA A 95 5.41 -5.92 -14.33
N ALA A 96 4.51 -6.69 -14.98
CA ALA A 96 3.20 -6.99 -14.44
C ALA A 96 3.29 -7.89 -13.19
N LYS A 97 4.20 -8.87 -13.19
CA LYS A 97 4.47 -9.72 -12.01
C LYS A 97 4.88 -8.90 -10.79
N ARG A 98 5.81 -7.97 -10.98
CA ARG A 98 6.28 -7.07 -9.91
C ARG A 98 5.21 -6.11 -9.46
N ALA A 99 4.42 -5.57 -10.39
CA ALA A 99 3.28 -4.72 -10.05
C ALA A 99 2.31 -5.47 -9.11
N LEU A 100 1.99 -6.73 -9.41
CA LEU A 100 1.10 -7.53 -8.57
C LEU A 100 1.66 -7.83 -7.17
N VAL A 101 2.99 -8.05 -7.06
CA VAL A 101 3.67 -8.17 -5.76
C VAL A 101 3.42 -6.92 -4.91
N PHE A 102 3.58 -5.73 -5.49
CA PHE A 102 3.36 -4.48 -4.78
C PHE A 102 1.88 -4.19 -4.52
N GLU A 103 0.97 -4.53 -5.44
CA GLU A 103 -0.47 -4.32 -5.29
C GLU A 103 -1.05 -5.11 -4.10
N ILE A 104 -0.52 -6.32 -3.84
CA ILE A 104 -0.96 -7.16 -2.73
C ILE A 104 -0.19 -6.85 -1.44
N GLY A 105 1.12 -6.58 -1.55
CA GLY A 105 1.99 -6.36 -0.39
C GLY A 105 1.95 -4.94 0.16
N ILE A 106 1.68 -3.92 -0.66
CA ILE A 106 1.47 -2.55 -0.21
C ILE A 106 -0.04 -2.30 -0.21
N GLN A 107 -0.59 -2.08 0.98
CA GLN A 107 -2.01 -1.88 1.16
C GLN A 107 -2.30 -0.49 1.74
N ASN A 108 -3.56 -0.08 1.69
CA ASN A 108 -3.97 1.23 2.18
C ASN A 108 -4.16 1.24 3.71
N SER A 109 -3.06 1.51 4.43
CA SER A 109 -3.08 1.68 5.89
C SER A 109 -3.87 2.90 6.37
N GLY A 110 -3.96 3.96 5.56
CA GLY A 110 -4.78 5.13 5.86
C GLY A 110 -6.28 4.80 5.95
N LEU A 111 -6.76 3.94 5.04
CA LEU A 111 -8.13 3.46 5.05
C LEU A 111 -8.42 2.63 6.30
N GLY A 112 -7.52 1.71 6.66
CA GLY A 112 -7.65 0.91 7.88
C GLY A 112 -7.74 1.80 9.12
N LEU A 113 -6.90 2.82 9.21
CA LEU A 113 -6.86 3.75 10.33
C LEU A 113 -8.14 4.58 10.42
N LEU A 114 -8.63 5.09 9.28
CA LEU A 114 -9.91 5.82 9.23
C LEU A 114 -11.08 4.97 9.73
N ILE A 115 -11.15 3.70 9.31
CA ILE A 115 -12.21 2.77 9.76
C ILE A 115 -12.08 2.52 11.27
N MET A 116 -10.86 2.29 11.77
CA MET A 116 -10.61 2.11 13.20
C MET A 116 -11.08 3.32 14.03
N LEU A 117 -10.74 4.53 13.59
CA LEU A 117 -11.12 5.75 14.30
C LEU A 117 -12.63 6.04 14.22
N SER A 118 -13.22 5.88 13.04
CA SER A 118 -14.63 6.26 12.81
C SER A 118 -15.65 5.23 13.27
N GLN A 119 -15.32 3.94 13.23
CA GLN A 119 -16.26 2.86 13.52
C GLN A 119 -15.99 2.13 14.83
N PHE A 120 -14.73 2.06 15.27
CA PHE A 120 -14.34 1.32 16.47
C PHE A 120 -14.06 2.21 17.68
N GLY A 121 -14.34 3.52 17.59
CA GLY A 121 -14.35 4.43 18.74
C GLY A 121 -13.00 5.03 19.13
N GLY A 122 -11.99 4.98 18.25
CA GLY A 122 -10.74 5.75 18.43
C GLY A 122 -9.51 4.93 18.84
N LEU A 123 -8.47 5.64 19.30
CA LEU A 123 -7.10 5.17 19.53
C LEU A 123 -7.02 4.13 20.65
N GLY A 124 -7.14 2.85 20.29
CA GLY A 124 -6.76 1.71 21.13
C GLY A 124 -5.67 0.85 20.48
N SER A 125 -5.48 -0.37 20.98
CA SER A 125 -4.50 -1.33 20.45
C SER A 125 -4.67 -1.62 18.95
N GLY A 126 -5.90 -1.60 18.43
CA GLY A 126 -6.18 -1.80 17.00
C GLY A 126 -5.57 -0.72 16.09
N ALA A 127 -5.63 0.56 16.51
CA ALA A 127 -5.03 1.67 15.77
C ALA A 127 -3.51 1.57 15.74
N MET A 128 -2.90 1.08 16.83
CA MET A 128 -1.46 0.84 16.90
C MET A 128 -0.99 -0.25 15.94
N VAL A 129 -1.74 -1.35 15.83
CA VAL A 129 -1.42 -2.44 14.88
C VAL A 129 -1.45 -1.90 13.45
N ILE A 130 -2.47 -1.11 13.10
CA ILE A 130 -2.60 -0.50 11.77
C ILE A 130 -1.48 0.52 11.52
N ALA A 131 -1.14 1.33 12.51
CA ALA A 131 -0.04 2.30 12.42
C ALA A 131 1.32 1.61 12.23
N THR A 132 1.61 0.58 13.02
CA THR A 132 2.83 -0.23 12.93
C THR A 132 2.91 -0.95 11.59
N TRP A 133 1.79 -1.53 11.14
CA TRP A 133 1.69 -2.14 9.82
C TRP A 133 1.91 -1.15 8.69
N GLY A 134 1.34 0.06 8.81
CA GLY A 134 1.54 1.18 7.90
C GLY A 134 3.02 1.50 7.65
N ILE A 135 3.79 1.57 8.72
CA ILE A 135 5.24 1.79 8.65
C ILE A 135 5.95 0.57 8.05
N TRP A 136 5.60 -0.63 8.51
CA TRP A 136 6.28 -1.86 8.12
C TRP A 136 6.17 -2.16 6.62
N HIS A 137 4.98 -2.04 6.02
CA HIS A 137 4.80 -2.42 4.61
C HIS A 137 5.60 -1.53 3.65
N PHE A 138 5.93 -0.29 4.04
CA PHE A 138 6.87 0.54 3.28
C PHE A 138 8.31 0.02 3.39
N ILE A 139 8.75 -0.35 4.59
CA ILE A 139 10.07 -0.97 4.81
C ILE A 139 10.18 -2.28 4.01
N GLY A 140 9.18 -3.16 4.11
CA GLY A 140 9.10 -4.39 3.33
C GLY A 140 9.11 -4.14 1.82
N GLY A 141 8.37 -3.14 1.35
CA GLY A 141 8.37 -2.71 -0.05
C GLY A 141 9.75 -2.23 -0.54
N PHE A 142 10.49 -1.46 0.28
CA PHE A 142 11.86 -1.07 -0.03
C PHE A 142 12.81 -2.27 -0.13
N ILE A 143 12.68 -3.23 0.79
CA ILE A 143 13.46 -4.48 0.76
C ILE A 143 13.18 -5.26 -0.53
N VAL A 144 11.91 -5.50 -0.86
CA VAL A 144 11.51 -6.22 -2.08
C VAL A 144 11.99 -5.51 -3.34
N THR A 145 11.92 -4.17 -3.38
CA THR A 145 12.48 -3.37 -4.46
C THR A 145 13.99 -3.57 -4.60
N GLY A 146 14.71 -3.61 -3.47
CA GLY A 146 16.14 -3.92 -3.43
C GLY A 146 16.45 -5.32 -3.99
N LEU A 147 15.66 -6.33 -3.61
CA LEU A 147 15.79 -7.69 -4.13
C LEU A 147 15.58 -7.77 -5.64
N PHE A 148 14.57 -7.07 -6.18
CA PHE A 148 14.37 -7.01 -7.63
C PHE A 148 15.52 -6.32 -8.35
N ARG A 149 16.06 -5.22 -7.78
CA ARG A 149 17.24 -4.55 -8.34
C ARG A 149 18.48 -5.44 -8.36
N LEU A 150 18.68 -6.27 -7.34
CA LEU A 150 19.77 -7.25 -7.30
C LEU A 150 19.57 -8.35 -8.34
N HIS A 151 18.34 -8.82 -8.52
CA HIS A 151 18.01 -9.84 -9.52
C HIS A 151 18.19 -9.31 -10.96
N ASP A 152 17.81 -8.06 -11.22
CA ASP A 152 17.96 -7.42 -12.55
C ASP A 152 19.41 -7.10 -12.93
N ARG A 153 20.31 -7.05 -11.95
CA ARG A 153 21.74 -6.80 -12.19
C ARG A 153 22.43 -7.93 -12.96
N PHE A 154 21.77 -9.08 -13.12
CA PHE A 154 22.22 -10.17 -13.99
C PHE A 154 21.39 -10.16 -15.27
N PRO A 155 21.80 -9.41 -16.32
CA PRO A 155 21.17 -9.53 -17.61
C PRO A 155 21.40 -10.96 -18.12
N VAL A 156 20.32 -11.74 -18.20
CA VAL A 156 20.30 -12.91 -19.08
C VAL A 156 20.58 -12.36 -20.47
N PHE A 157 21.77 -12.66 -21.00
CA PHE A 157 22.16 -12.30 -22.36
C PHE A 157 21.06 -12.81 -23.30
N SER A 158 20.20 -11.89 -23.76
CA SER A 158 19.21 -12.19 -24.78
C SER A 158 19.94 -12.36 -26.09
N THR A 159 20.20 -13.61 -26.48
CA THR A 159 20.75 -14.05 -27.78
C THR A 159 19.80 -13.79 -28.94
N ASN A 160 18.98 -12.74 -28.89
CA ASN A 160 17.98 -12.39 -29.90
C ASN A 160 18.33 -11.09 -30.65
N LYS A 161 19.62 -10.71 -30.69
CA LYS A 161 20.12 -9.57 -31.47
C LYS A 161 21.12 -9.92 -32.58
N LEU A 162 21.31 -11.21 -32.90
CA LEU A 162 22.23 -11.64 -33.97
C LEU A 162 21.53 -12.27 -35.18
N GLN A 163 20.21 -12.07 -35.33
CA GLN A 163 19.44 -12.69 -36.41
C GLN A 163 18.62 -11.70 -37.25
N GLU A 164 18.82 -10.39 -37.03
CA GLU A 164 18.32 -9.34 -37.92
C GLU A 164 19.49 -8.64 -38.61
N ASP A 165 20.23 -9.38 -39.44
CA ASP A 165 20.86 -8.78 -40.62
C ASP A 165 21.12 -9.86 -41.69
N PRO A 166 20.16 -10.10 -42.61
CA PRO A 166 20.42 -10.86 -43.82
C PRO A 166 21.08 -10.04 -44.93
N ASN A 167 21.13 -8.70 -44.83
CA ASN A 167 21.54 -7.80 -45.90
C ASN A 167 22.42 -6.68 -45.34
N GLY A 168 23.66 -7.02 -45.00
CA GLY A 168 24.73 -6.07 -44.66
C GLY A 168 25.17 -5.23 -45.88
N LEU A 169 24.20 -4.58 -46.54
CA LEU A 169 24.26 -3.54 -47.56
C LEU A 169 22.93 -2.75 -47.54
#